data_AF-A0A2E5JU92-F1
#
_entry.id   AF-A0A2E5JU92-F1
#
_cell.length_a   1.000
_cell.length_b   1.000
_cell.length_c   1.000
_cell.angle_alpha   90.00
_cell.angle_beta   90.00
_cell.angle_gamma   90.00
#
_symmetry.space_group_name_H-M   'P 1'
#
loop_
_entity.id
_entity.type
_entity.pdbx_description
1 polymer ?
#
loop_
_entity_poly.entity_id
_entity_poly.type
_entity_poly.pdbx_seq_one_letter_code
_entity_poly.pdbx_strand_id
1 'polypeptide(L)'
;MSNERFSLGPVSKFNSNAIGKPGQRTFRLLIESDIGSACLWLEKQQLLELSLLLRQLLRDYFQGNDISVNPNLTSLSEIAQVNPTIEFTIAQLNVNFDDSTHLWVMEAYDSDDSVGNDPTLNVEIQSDVLLGFVEEALAICSAGRPLCPLCSNPINEGVNHVCPLKNGHIKH
;
A
#
# COMPACT_ATOMS: atom_id res chain seq x y z
N MET A 1 15.76 21.30 10.80
CA MET A 1 15.80 20.14 11.70
C MET A 1 14.47 19.46 11.51
N SER A 2 14.49 18.23 11.00
CA SER A 2 13.29 17.43 10.82
C SER A 2 12.79 17.03 12.23
N ASN A 3 11.51 17.28 12.50
CA ASN A 3 10.90 17.14 13.83
C ASN A 3 10.10 15.83 13.96
N GLU A 4 10.47 14.80 13.18
CA GLU A 4 9.79 13.51 13.23
C GLU A 4 9.94 12.83 14.59
N ARG A 5 8.88 12.13 15.02
CA ARG A 5 8.95 11.34 16.26
C ARG A 5 9.82 10.09 16.09
N PHE A 6 9.78 9.47 14.92
CA PHE A 6 10.60 8.32 14.55
C PHE A 6 11.18 8.51 13.15
N SER A 7 12.44 8.11 12.99
CA SER A 7 13.11 8.04 11.68
C SER A 7 13.75 6.66 11.53
N LEU A 8 13.42 5.95 10.45
CA LEU A 8 14.05 4.67 10.11
C LEU A 8 15.18 4.83 9.08
N GLY A 9 15.39 6.02 8.53
CA GLY A 9 16.37 6.27 7.47
C GLY A 9 16.12 5.40 6.23
N PRO A 10 17.18 4.99 5.51
CA PRO A 10 17.08 4.10 4.35
C PRO A 10 16.46 2.75 4.69
N VAL A 11 15.38 2.41 3.99
CA VAL A 11 14.67 1.14 4.18
C VAL A 11 15.20 0.08 3.22
N SER A 12 15.34 -1.14 3.73
CA SER A 12 15.70 -2.32 2.96
C SER A 12 14.48 -3.01 2.34
N LYS A 13 13.30 -2.87 2.97
CA LYS A 13 12.03 -3.38 2.44
C LYS A 13 10.90 -2.38 2.64
N PHE A 14 10.07 -2.25 1.61
CA PHE A 14 8.88 -1.42 1.62
C PHE A 14 7.75 -2.13 0.86
N ASN A 15 6.81 -2.75 1.59
CA ASN A 15 5.80 -3.63 1.00
C ASN A 15 4.40 -3.23 1.43
N SER A 16 3.40 -3.60 0.63
CA SER A 16 2.00 -3.54 1.05
C SER A 16 1.45 -4.95 1.29
N ASN A 17 0.54 -5.08 2.24
CA ASN A 17 -0.11 -6.34 2.53
C ASN A 17 -1.60 -6.12 2.82
N ALA A 18 -2.41 -7.11 2.46
CA ALA A 18 -3.84 -7.12 2.80
C ALA A 18 -4.20 -8.42 3.52
N ILE A 19 -4.84 -8.29 4.68
CA ILE A 19 -5.24 -9.42 5.53
C ILE A 19 -6.76 -9.56 5.45
N GLY A 20 -7.24 -10.80 5.29
CA GLY A 20 -8.67 -11.11 5.32
C GLY A 20 -9.30 -11.34 3.95
N LYS A 21 -10.62 -11.57 3.95
CA LYS A 21 -11.40 -11.93 2.76
C LYS A 21 -11.74 -10.71 1.90
N PRO A 22 -11.86 -10.85 0.56
CA PRO A 22 -12.26 -9.76 -0.32
C PRO A 22 -13.50 -8.96 0.18
N GLY A 23 -13.28 -7.67 0.45
CA GLY A 23 -14.30 -6.75 0.99
C GLY A 23 -14.46 -6.74 2.52
N GLN A 24 -13.62 -7.48 3.24
CA GLN A 24 -13.37 -7.37 4.69
C GLN A 24 -11.85 -7.33 4.95
N ARG A 25 -11.09 -6.80 3.99
CA ARG A 25 -9.63 -6.73 4.11
C ARG A 25 -9.23 -5.51 4.91
N THR A 26 -8.26 -5.70 5.79
CA THR A 26 -7.44 -4.60 6.32
C THR A 26 -6.16 -4.52 5.49
N PHE A 27 -5.66 -3.30 5.32
CA PHE A 27 -4.46 -3.02 4.53
C PHE A 27 -3.39 -2.46 5.45
N ARG A 28 -2.13 -2.78 5.16
CA ARG A 28 -0.99 -2.28 5.90
C ARG A 28 0.23 -2.11 5.01
N LEU A 29 1.08 -1.15 5.36
CA LEU A 29 2.44 -1.03 4.88
C LEU A 29 3.37 -1.73 5.86
N LEU A 30 4.31 -2.49 5.32
CA LEU A 30 5.33 -3.23 6.06
C LEU A 30 6.69 -2.68 5.66
N ILE A 31 7.40 -2.11 6.63
CA ILE A 31 8.65 -1.38 6.41
C ILE A 31 9.74 -2.03 7.26
N GLU A 32 10.91 -2.24 6.67
CA GLU A 32 12.08 -2.79 7.35
C GLU A 32 13.31 -1.94 7.01
N SER A 33 14.12 -1.65 8.02
CA SER A 33 15.39 -0.93 7.94
C SER A 33 16.40 -1.59 8.86
N ASP A 34 17.67 -1.16 8.80
CA ASP A 34 18.72 -1.68 9.69
C ASP A 34 18.50 -1.34 11.17
N ILE A 35 17.69 -0.31 11.45
CA ILE A 35 17.48 0.21 12.81
C ILE A 35 16.08 -0.08 13.37
N GLY A 36 15.20 -0.72 12.59
CA GLY A 36 13.86 -1.07 13.05
C GLY A 36 12.89 -1.44 11.92
N SER A 37 11.67 -1.76 12.34
CA SER A 37 10.57 -2.08 11.42
C SER A 37 9.29 -1.36 11.81
N ALA A 38 8.42 -1.12 10.83
CA ALA A 38 7.12 -0.50 11.05
C ALA A 38 5.98 -1.28 10.37
N CYS A 39 4.84 -1.34 11.04
CA CYS A 39 3.57 -1.81 10.50
C CYS A 39 2.56 -0.67 10.54
N LEU A 40 2.26 -0.09 9.38
CA LEU A 40 1.37 1.07 9.29
C LEU A 40 0.03 0.64 8.69
N TRP A 41 -1.04 0.76 9.46
CA TRP A 41 -2.38 0.45 9.00
C TRP A 41 -2.94 1.61 8.18
N LEU A 42 -3.62 1.31 7.08
CA LEU A 42 -4.22 2.34 6.21
C LEU A 42 -5.48 1.83 5.51
N GLU A 43 -6.27 2.78 5.00
CA GLU A 43 -7.41 2.44 4.17
C GLU A 43 -6.99 2.01 2.76
N LYS A 44 -7.85 1.21 2.12
CA LYS A 44 -7.66 0.79 0.73
C LYS A 44 -7.49 2.00 -0.20
N GLN A 45 -8.28 3.05 0.01
CA GLN A 45 -8.28 4.23 -0.84
C GLN A 45 -6.95 4.99 -0.73
N GLN A 46 -6.43 5.16 0.49
CA GLN A 46 -5.11 5.75 0.74
C GLN A 46 -3.99 4.94 0.07
N LEU A 47 -4.01 3.60 0.18
CA LEU A 47 -3.03 2.75 -0.49
C LEU A 47 -3.09 2.92 -2.01
N LEU A 48 -4.30 2.90 -2.59
CA LEU A 48 -4.50 3.09 -4.03
C LEU A 48 -4.00 4.44 -4.52
N GLU A 49 -4.34 5.52 -3.82
CA GLU A 49 -3.93 6.89 -4.16
C GLU A 49 -2.40 7.04 -4.10
N LEU A 50 -1.77 6.52 -3.03
CA LEU A 50 -0.32 6.49 -2.88
C LEU A 50 0.34 5.76 -4.06
N SER A 51 -0.13 4.55 -4.41
CA SER A 51 0.47 3.78 -5.49
C SER A 51 0.33 4.45 -6.85
N LEU A 52 -0.82 5.08 -7.12
CA LEU A 52 -1.04 5.80 -8.37
C LEU A 52 -0.14 7.05 -8.48
N LEU A 53 -0.02 7.81 -7.40
CA LEU A 53 0.87 8.97 -7.31
C LEU A 53 2.33 8.55 -7.53
N LEU A 54 2.81 7.56 -6.79
CA LEU A 54 4.18 7.04 -6.92
C LEU A 54 4.47 6.52 -8.32
N ARG A 55 3.53 5.81 -8.94
CA ARG A 55 3.68 5.33 -10.32
C ARG A 55 3.90 6.47 -11.31
N GLN A 56 3.18 7.57 -11.13
CA GLN A 56 3.34 8.76 -11.97
C GLN A 56 4.70 9.42 -11.70
N LEU A 57 5.02 9.68 -10.43
CA LEU A 57 6.26 10.33 -10.03
C LEU A 57 7.51 9.54 -10.48
N LEU A 58 7.51 8.21 -10.34
CA LEU A 58 8.60 7.35 -10.80
C LEU A 58 8.74 7.35 -12.32
N ARG A 59 7.62 7.36 -13.06
CA ARG A 59 7.66 7.47 -14.53
C ARG A 59 8.35 8.76 -14.98
N ASP A 60 8.00 9.87 -14.34
CA ASP A 60 8.57 11.18 -14.62
C ASP A 60 10.07 11.20 -14.24
N TYR A 61 10.43 10.63 -13.09
CA TYR A 61 11.82 10.49 -12.63
C TYR A 61 12.70 9.70 -13.61
N PHE A 62 12.21 8.55 -14.10
CA PHE A 62 12.94 7.72 -15.07
C PHE A 62 12.82 8.23 -16.52
N GLN A 63 12.20 9.39 -16.74
CA GLN A 63 12.00 10.01 -18.06
C GLN A 63 11.33 9.07 -19.08
N GLY A 64 10.46 8.18 -18.61
CA GLY A 64 9.77 7.22 -19.47
C GLY A 64 10.64 6.13 -20.12
N ASN A 65 11.88 5.93 -19.66
CA ASN A 65 12.66 4.76 -20.05
C ASN A 65 11.96 3.47 -19.58
N ASP A 66 12.16 2.35 -20.28
CA ASP A 66 11.58 1.06 -19.90
C ASP A 66 12.07 0.66 -18.50
N ILE A 67 11.18 0.81 -17.52
CA ILE A 67 11.46 0.48 -16.13
C ILE A 67 11.34 -1.04 -15.98
N SER A 68 12.47 -1.71 -15.86
CA SER A 68 12.49 -3.14 -15.52
C SER A 68 12.33 -3.30 -14.01
N VAL A 69 11.14 -3.74 -13.57
CA VAL A 69 10.89 -4.12 -12.18
C VAL A 69 11.70 -5.39 -11.86
N ASN A 70 12.50 -5.38 -10.80
CA ASN A 70 13.21 -6.57 -10.34
C ASN A 70 12.24 -7.45 -9.52
N PRO A 71 11.84 -8.64 -10.02
CA PRO A 71 10.86 -9.50 -9.36
C PRO A 71 11.39 -10.20 -8.10
N ASN A 72 12.66 -10.00 -7.73
CA ASN A 72 13.22 -10.57 -6.49
C ASN A 72 13.03 -9.68 -5.25
N LEU A 73 12.54 -8.44 -5.41
CA LEU A 73 12.25 -7.54 -4.27
C LEU A 73 10.85 -7.75 -3.66
N THR A 74 10.05 -8.64 -4.27
CA THR A 74 8.58 -8.74 -4.17
C THR A 74 8.14 -9.95 -3.30
N SER A 75 9.01 -10.49 -2.45
CA SER A 75 8.66 -11.66 -1.61
C SER A 75 7.86 -11.26 -0.37
N LEU A 76 6.54 -11.13 -0.55
CA LEU A 76 5.51 -10.86 0.48
C LEU A 76 5.47 -11.87 1.66
N SER A 77 6.18 -12.99 1.57
CA SER A 77 5.93 -14.18 2.37
C SER A 77 6.51 -14.16 3.78
N GLU A 78 7.52 -13.32 4.08
CA GLU A 78 8.31 -13.45 5.32
C GLU A 78 7.99 -12.38 6.39
N ILE A 79 7.41 -11.23 6.02
CA ILE A 79 7.29 -10.08 6.95
C ILE A 79 6.07 -10.22 7.88
N ALA A 80 5.11 -11.09 7.57
CA ALA A 80 3.88 -11.24 8.34
C ALA A 80 4.08 -11.72 9.80
N GLN A 81 5.28 -12.15 10.19
CA GLN A 81 5.61 -12.68 11.53
C GLN A 81 6.50 -11.76 12.38
N VAL A 82 6.85 -10.55 11.91
CA VAL A 82 7.71 -9.64 12.68
C VAL A 82 6.85 -8.85 13.67
N ASN A 83 7.27 -8.80 14.95
CA ASN A 83 6.73 -7.83 15.90
C ASN A 83 7.33 -6.46 15.55
N PRO A 84 6.55 -5.53 14.98
CA PRO A 84 7.09 -4.27 14.49
C PRO A 84 7.60 -3.42 15.65
N THR A 85 8.65 -2.64 15.41
CA THR A 85 9.15 -1.64 16.39
C THR A 85 8.16 -0.49 16.53
N ILE A 86 7.47 -0.14 15.44
CA ILE A 86 6.52 0.97 15.36
C ILE A 86 5.23 0.45 14.72
N GLU A 87 4.08 0.69 15.35
CA GLU A 87 2.78 0.29 14.82
C GLU A 87 1.74 1.37 15.11
N PHE A 88 1.06 1.86 14.06
CA PHE A 88 -0.02 2.83 14.18
C PHE A 88 -0.92 2.86 12.94
N THR A 89 -2.03 3.60 13.02
CA THR A 89 -2.96 3.81 11.89
C THR A 89 -2.70 5.18 11.25
N ILE A 90 -2.55 5.19 9.93
CA ILE A 90 -2.22 6.39 9.16
C ILE A 90 -3.45 7.30 9.04
N ALA A 91 -3.31 8.55 9.47
CA ALA A 91 -4.20 9.63 9.08
C ALA A 91 -3.80 10.25 7.74
N GLN A 92 -2.51 10.51 7.55
CA GLN A 92 -1.99 11.19 6.37
C GLN A 92 -0.62 10.61 5.96
N LEU A 93 -0.37 10.62 4.64
CA LEU A 93 0.89 10.26 4.02
C LEU A 93 1.34 11.38 3.08
N ASN A 94 2.61 11.77 3.19
CA ASN A 94 3.27 12.63 2.22
C ASN A 94 4.46 11.88 1.61
N VAL A 95 4.73 12.16 0.34
CA VAL A 95 5.92 11.64 -0.35
C VAL A 95 6.59 12.77 -1.11
N ASN A 96 7.89 12.89 -0.91
CA ASN A 96 8.74 13.85 -1.59
C ASN A 96 9.96 13.13 -2.18
N PHE A 97 10.58 13.72 -3.18
CA PHE A 97 11.87 13.27 -3.70
C PHE A 97 12.95 14.25 -3.24
N ASP A 98 14.05 13.73 -2.70
CA ASP A 98 15.22 14.53 -2.31
C ASP A 98 16.30 14.44 -3.39
N ASP A 99 16.46 15.51 -4.16
CA ASP A 99 17.47 15.62 -5.24
C ASP A 99 18.91 15.47 -4.73
N SER A 100 19.17 15.77 -3.46
CA SER A 100 20.53 15.72 -2.90
C SER A 100 20.98 14.29 -2.61
N THR A 101 20.07 13.46 -2.10
CA THR A 101 20.32 12.06 -1.73
C THR A 101 19.88 11.07 -2.81
N HIS A 102 19.07 11.51 -3.77
CA HIS A 102 18.39 10.68 -4.77
C HIS A 102 17.47 9.61 -4.14
N LEU A 103 16.92 9.92 -2.97
CA LEU A 103 16.00 9.06 -2.24
C LEU A 103 14.60 9.68 -2.18
N TRP A 104 13.61 8.80 -2.12
CA TRP A 104 12.23 9.19 -1.83
C TRP A 104 12.03 9.24 -0.33
N VAL A 105 11.53 10.36 0.17
CA VAL A 105 11.21 10.54 1.58
C VAL A 105 9.71 10.40 1.75
N MET A 106 9.29 9.43 2.55
CA MET A 106 7.89 9.26 2.93
C MET A 106 7.68 9.59 4.40
N GLU A 107 6.65 10.38 4.63
CA GLU A 107 6.25 10.88 5.95
C GLU A 107 4.84 10.39 6.26
N ALA A 108 4.71 9.70 7.40
CA ALA A 108 3.45 9.15 7.86
C ALA A 108 3.02 9.81 9.18
N TYR A 109 1.74 10.13 9.27
CA TYR A 109 1.12 10.78 10.44
C TYR A 109 0.12 9.82 11.09
N ASP A 110 0.24 9.64 12.40
CA ASP A 110 -0.64 8.78 13.20
C ASP A 110 -2.01 9.43 13.40
N SER A 111 -3.08 8.65 13.26
CA SER A 111 -4.45 9.08 13.51
C SER A 111 -4.74 9.40 14.98
N ASP A 112 -3.98 8.80 15.90
CA ASP A 112 -4.15 9.04 17.33
C ASP A 112 -3.30 10.23 17.83
N ASP A 113 -2.39 10.75 17.00
CA ASP A 113 -1.58 11.91 17.35
C ASP A 113 -2.34 13.21 17.05
N SER A 114 -2.91 13.79 18.10
CA SER A 114 -3.70 15.03 18.04
C SER A 114 -2.86 16.29 18.28
N VAL A 115 -1.55 16.16 18.50
CA VAL A 115 -0.75 17.19 19.17
C VAL A 115 0.33 17.82 18.28
N GLY A 116 0.67 17.23 17.13
CA GLY A 116 1.78 17.67 16.28
C GLY A 116 1.40 17.97 14.83
N ASN A 117 2.03 18.99 14.24
CA ASN A 117 2.09 19.18 12.78
C ASN A 117 3.25 18.39 12.15
N ASP A 118 4.07 17.75 12.98
CA ASP A 118 5.27 17.03 12.57
C ASP A 118 4.94 15.56 12.26
N PRO A 119 5.65 14.91 11.32
CA PRO A 119 5.39 13.53 10.96
C PRO A 119 5.71 12.56 12.11
N THR A 120 4.87 11.54 12.28
CA THR A 120 5.10 10.50 13.29
C THR A 120 6.26 9.59 12.88
N LEU A 121 6.33 9.23 11.60
CA LEU A 121 7.40 8.40 11.04
C LEU A 121 7.91 8.99 9.73
N ASN A 122 9.23 9.05 9.59
CA ASN A 122 9.94 9.33 8.34
C ASN A 122 10.74 8.10 7.88
N VAL A 123 10.70 7.82 6.58
CA VAL A 123 11.51 6.78 5.94
C VAL A 123 12.09 7.26 4.61
N GLU A 124 13.29 6.78 4.27
CA GLU A 124 13.96 7.04 3.00
C GLU A 124 13.96 5.77 2.14
N ILE A 125 13.59 5.88 0.87
CA ILE A 125 13.29 4.73 0.01
C ILE A 125 13.99 4.90 -1.34
N GLN A 126 14.67 3.85 -1.79
CA GLN A 126 15.25 3.82 -3.13
C GLN A 126 14.17 3.64 -4.20
N SER A 127 14.44 4.18 -5.39
CA SER A 127 13.48 4.17 -6.51
C SER A 127 13.13 2.75 -6.98
N ASP A 128 14.08 1.83 -6.97
CA ASP A 128 13.89 0.41 -7.33
C ASP A 128 12.98 -0.34 -6.35
N VAL A 129 13.12 -0.06 -5.05
CA VAL A 129 12.23 -0.58 -4.00
C VAL A 129 10.80 -0.07 -4.22
N LEU A 130 10.62 1.23 -4.50
CA LEU A 130 9.29 1.78 -4.75
C LEU A 130 8.64 1.24 -6.03
N LEU A 131 9.41 0.93 -7.06
CA LEU A 131 8.87 0.33 -8.29
C LEU A 131 8.25 -1.04 -8.04
N GLY A 132 8.92 -1.88 -7.24
CA GLY A 132 8.36 -3.17 -6.81
C GLY A 132 7.07 -2.98 -6.01
N PHE A 133 7.12 -2.06 -5.04
CA PHE A 133 5.98 -1.72 -4.19
C PHE A 133 4.74 -1.28 -4.98
N VAL A 134 4.91 -0.39 -5.97
CA VAL A 134 3.79 0.20 -6.73
C VAL A 134 2.97 -0.87 -7.44
N GLU A 135 3.63 -1.80 -8.13
CA GLU A 135 2.95 -2.85 -8.90
C GLU A 135 2.20 -3.81 -7.96
N GLU A 136 2.81 -4.19 -6.83
CA GLU A 136 2.14 -5.03 -5.83
C GLU A 136 0.94 -4.36 -5.19
N ALA A 137 1.10 -3.10 -4.77
CA ALA A 137 0.05 -2.36 -4.10
C ALA A 137 -1.16 -2.15 -5.01
N LEU A 138 -0.93 -1.86 -6.30
CA LEU A 138 -1.99 -1.81 -7.30
C LEU A 138 -2.67 -3.17 -7.50
N ALA A 139 -1.89 -4.26 -7.56
CA ALA A 139 -2.44 -5.61 -7.66
C ALA A 139 -3.32 -5.94 -6.43
N ILE A 140 -2.85 -5.66 -5.21
CA ILE A 140 -3.57 -5.86 -3.95
C ILE A 140 -4.87 -5.04 -3.91
N CYS A 141 -4.82 -3.78 -4.35
CA CYS A 141 -5.99 -2.91 -4.45
C CYS A 141 -7.01 -3.41 -5.49
N SER A 142 -6.54 -3.96 -6.61
CA SER A 142 -7.39 -4.47 -7.69
C SER A 142 -7.99 -5.86 -7.43
N ALA A 143 -7.46 -6.61 -6.46
CA ALA A 143 -7.91 -7.95 -6.08
C ALA A 143 -9.27 -7.95 -5.34
N GLY A 144 -10.32 -7.42 -5.99
CA GLY A 144 -11.69 -7.36 -5.49
C GLY A 144 -12.38 -8.71 -5.41
N ARG A 145 -13.67 -8.69 -5.05
CA ARG A 145 -14.52 -9.89 -5.11
C ARG A 145 -14.66 -10.33 -6.56
N PRO A 146 -14.66 -11.65 -6.85
CA PRO A 146 -14.97 -12.13 -8.19
C PRO A 146 -16.34 -11.59 -8.63
N LEU A 147 -16.41 -11.09 -9.86
CA LEU A 147 -17.66 -10.60 -10.44
C LEU A 147 -18.48 -11.77 -10.99
N CYS A 148 -19.80 -11.70 -10.88
CA CYS A 148 -20.69 -12.64 -11.52
C CYS A 148 -20.53 -12.55 -13.05
N PRO A 149 -20.26 -13.64 -13.78
CA PRO A 149 -20.08 -13.60 -15.23
C PRO A 149 -21.36 -13.23 -16.00
N LEU A 150 -22.51 -13.21 -15.32
CA LEU A 150 -23.79 -12.86 -15.92
C LEU A 150 -24.14 -11.39 -15.65
N CYS A 151 -24.24 -10.99 -14.38
CA CYS A 151 -24.72 -9.64 -14.02
C CYS A 151 -23.61 -8.66 -13.62
N SER A 152 -22.35 -9.09 -13.65
CA SER A 152 -21.17 -8.31 -13.25
C SER A 152 -21.20 -7.77 -11.81
N ASN A 153 -22.15 -8.21 -10.98
CA ASN A 153 -22.17 -7.85 -9.55
C ASN A 153 -21.13 -8.67 -8.77
N PRO A 154 -20.51 -8.08 -7.73
CA PRO A 154 -19.62 -8.81 -6.83
C PRO A 154 -20.29 -10.05 -6.21
N ILE A 155 -19.59 -11.19 -6.23
CA ILE A 155 -20.00 -12.42 -5.56
C ILE A 155 -19.52 -12.36 -4.10
N ASN A 156 -20.45 -12.57 -3.16
CA ASN A 156 -20.12 -12.72 -1.75
C ASN A 156 -19.73 -14.18 -1.49
N GLU A 157 -18.50 -14.42 -1.02
CA GLU A 157 -18.08 -15.75 -0.62
C GLU A 157 -18.91 -16.28 0.56
N GLY A 158 -19.28 -17.56 0.52
CA GLY A 158 -20.07 -18.20 1.57
C GLY A 158 -21.57 -17.91 1.54
N VAL A 159 -22.05 -17.07 0.60
CA VAL A 159 -23.48 -16.85 0.34
C VAL A 159 -23.79 -17.23 -1.09
N ASN A 160 -24.92 -17.91 -1.33
CA ASN A 160 -25.34 -18.21 -2.70
C ASN A 160 -25.65 -16.90 -3.44
N HIS A 161 -24.91 -16.60 -4.51
CA HIS A 161 -25.11 -15.37 -5.28
C HIS A 161 -26.44 -15.42 -6.04
N VAL A 162 -27.36 -14.54 -5.68
CA VAL A 162 -28.67 -14.40 -6.31
C VAL A 162 -28.53 -13.50 -7.54
N CYS A 163 -28.33 -14.09 -8.72
CA CYS A 163 -28.17 -13.33 -9.96
C CYS A 163 -29.52 -12.83 -10.51
N PRO A 164 -29.74 -11.51 -10.64
CA PRO A 164 -31.00 -10.97 -11.18
C PRO A 164 -31.30 -11.46 -12.60
N LEU A 165 -30.26 -11.70 -13.42
CA LEU A 165 -30.40 -12.17 -14.79
C LEU A 165 -30.80 -13.65 -14.91
N LYS A 166 -30.55 -14.47 -13.87
CA LYS A 166 -31.08 -15.85 -13.82
C LYS A 166 -32.46 -15.94 -13.19
N ASN A 167 -32.80 -15.03 -12.28
CA ASN A 167 -34.04 -15.09 -11.51
C ASN A 167 -35.20 -14.31 -12.13
N GLY A 168 -35.06 -13.88 -13.39
CA GLY A 168 -36.15 -13.30 -14.18
C GLY A 168 -37.20 -14.35 -14.56
N HIS A 169 -37.96 -14.86 -13.59
CA HIS A 169 -39.22 -15.54 -13.88
C HIS A 169 -40.21 -14.49 -14.41
N ILE A 170 -40.34 -14.42 -15.73
CA ILE A 170 -41.49 -13.78 -16.39
C ILE A 170 -42.72 -14.59 -15.92
N LYS A 171 -43.55 -13.99 -15.05
CA LYS A 171 -44.91 -14.45 -14.86
C LYS A 171 -45.67 -14.16 -16.15
N HIS A 172 -45.88 -15.19 -16.97
CA HIS A 172 -46.92 -15.19 -17.98
C HIS A 172 -48.29 -15.37 -17.33
#